data_AF-A0A522GM20-F1
#
_entry.id   AF-A0A522GM20-F1
#
_cell.length_a   1.000
_cell.length_b   1.000
_cell.length_c   1.000
_cell.angle_alpha   90.00
_cell.angle_beta   90.00
_cell.angle_gamma   90.00
#
_symmetry.space_group_name_H-M   'P 1'
#
loop_
_entity.id
_entity.type
_entity.pdbx_description
1 polymer ?
#
loop_
_entity_poly.entity_id
_entity_poly.type
_entity_poly.pdbx_seq_one_letter_code
_entity_poly.pdbx_strand_id
1 'polypeptide(L)'
;MAKSVVAMNSPIDVELVEGQEYHWCRCGRSKNQPFCDGSHEGTGITPLAFKARDTGEASLCRCKQTRNAPYCDGHHSSIPDEMVGKEYPPN
;
A
#
# COMPACT_ATOMS: atom_id res chain seq x y z
N MET A 1 10.42 7.68 12.90
CA MET A 1 9.64 7.41 11.66
C MET A 1 8.17 7.50 12.03
N ALA A 2 7.35 8.12 11.20
CA ALA A 2 5.90 8.14 11.39
C ALA A 2 5.32 6.73 11.21
N LYS A 3 4.11 6.51 11.73
CA LYS A 3 3.35 5.28 11.49
C LYS A 3 2.71 5.32 10.09
N SER A 4 2.42 4.16 9.52
CA SER A 4 1.68 4.08 8.26
C SER A 4 0.21 4.41 8.51
N VAL A 5 -0.45 5.01 7.51
CA VAL A 5 -1.89 5.25 7.54
C VAL A 5 -2.60 4.11 6.83
N VAL A 6 -3.72 3.63 7.37
CA VAL A 6 -4.59 2.70 6.65
C VAL A 6 -5.30 3.47 5.54
N ALA A 7 -4.80 3.40 4.30
CA ALA A 7 -5.41 4.16 3.19
C ALA A 7 -6.80 3.62 2.82
N MET A 8 -6.98 2.29 2.89
CA MET A 8 -8.25 1.61 2.76
C MET A 8 -8.13 0.21 3.37
N ASN A 9 -9.20 -0.33 3.93
CA ASN A 9 -9.28 -1.71 4.43
C ASN A 9 -9.84 -2.70 3.38
N SER A 10 -9.74 -2.35 2.10
CA SER A 10 -9.97 -3.25 0.97
C SER A 10 -8.80 -3.11 -0.02
N PRO A 11 -8.40 -4.19 -0.71
CA PRO A 11 -7.36 -4.11 -1.72
C PRO A 11 -7.84 -3.34 -2.95
N ILE A 12 -6.94 -3.17 -3.92
CA ILE A 12 -7.27 -2.64 -5.24
C ILE A 12 -6.61 -3.51 -6.28
N ASP A 13 -7.37 -3.89 -7.30
CA ASP A 13 -6.87 -4.65 -8.43
C ASP A 13 -6.31 -3.66 -9.46
N VAL A 14 -5.11 -3.95 -9.95
CA VAL A 14 -4.39 -3.12 -10.93
C VAL A 14 -3.82 -4.00 -12.01
N GLU A 15 -3.72 -3.47 -13.22
CA GLU A 15 -2.99 -4.11 -14.31
C GLU A 15 -1.49 -3.81 -14.17
N LEU A 16 -0.68 -4.87 -14.11
CA LEU A 16 0.77 -4.80 -14.10
C LEU A 16 1.33 -5.31 -15.43
N VAL A 17 2.48 -4.79 -15.81
CA VAL A 17 3.23 -5.19 -17.01
C VAL A 17 4.55 -5.82 -16.58
N GLU A 18 4.83 -7.02 -17.10
CA GLU A 18 6.06 -7.76 -16.80
C GLU A 18 7.31 -6.87 -17.00
N GLY A 19 8.22 -6.92 -16.03
CA GLY A 19 9.48 -6.19 -16.05
C GLY A 19 9.36 -4.68 -15.78
N GLN A 20 8.15 -4.11 -15.82
CA GLN A 20 7.92 -2.72 -15.44
C GLN A 20 8.14 -2.51 -13.95
N GLU A 21 8.86 -1.44 -13.61
CA GLU A 21 9.09 -1.02 -12.23
C GLU A 21 7.94 -0.14 -11.74
N TYR A 22 7.46 -0.44 -10.53
CA TYR A 22 6.42 0.30 -9.83
C TYR A 22 6.90 0.66 -8.43
N HIS A 23 6.37 1.76 -7.90
CA HIS A 23 6.64 2.20 -6.54
C HIS A 23 5.38 2.09 -5.69
N TRP A 24 5.28 1.05 -4.87
CA TRP A 24 4.13 0.86 -3.98
C TRP A 24 4.20 1.83 -2.78
N CYS A 25 3.06 2.46 -2.49
CA CYS A 25 2.94 3.37 -1.35
C CYS A 25 2.97 2.59 -0.04
N ARG A 26 4.04 2.76 0.74
CA ARG A 26 4.18 2.19 2.10
C ARG A 26 3.56 3.06 3.20
N CYS A 27 3.50 4.39 3.01
CA CYS A 27 3.11 5.32 4.06
C CYS A 27 1.59 5.47 4.23
N GLY A 28 0.79 5.07 3.24
CA GLY A 28 -0.67 5.20 3.24
C GLY A 28 -1.21 6.60 2.94
N ARG A 29 -0.34 7.58 2.67
CA ARG A 29 -0.72 9.00 2.48
C ARG A 29 -0.87 9.41 1.02
N SER A 30 -0.47 8.54 0.08
CA SER A 30 -0.60 8.82 -1.35
C SER A 30 -2.06 8.95 -1.77
N LYS A 31 -2.35 9.94 -2.62
CA LYS A 31 -3.63 10.12 -3.30
C LYS A 31 -3.75 9.24 -4.55
N ASN A 32 -2.64 8.70 -5.04
CA ASN A 32 -2.57 7.77 -6.18
C ASN A 32 -2.44 6.30 -5.72
N GLN A 33 -3.22 5.88 -4.71
CA GLN A 33 -3.18 4.50 -4.22
C GLN A 33 -3.42 3.51 -5.37
N PRO A 34 -2.70 2.37 -5.41
CA PRO A 34 -1.79 1.86 -4.38
C PRO A 34 -0.34 2.37 -4.51
N PHE A 35 -0.05 3.23 -5.49
CA PHE A 35 1.29 3.68 -5.84
C PHE A 35 1.69 4.97 -5.11
N CYS A 36 2.99 5.21 -5.05
CA CYS A 36 3.57 6.40 -4.44
C CYS A 36 3.39 7.64 -5.32
N ASP A 37 3.03 8.77 -4.72
CA ASP A 37 2.88 10.08 -5.38
C ASP A 37 3.79 11.17 -4.78
N GLY A 38 4.71 10.79 -3.87
CA GLY A 38 5.57 11.73 -3.15
C GLY A 38 5.06 12.12 -1.75
N SER A 39 3.81 11.85 -1.39
CA SER A 39 3.22 12.19 -0.07
C SER A 39 3.86 11.48 1.14
N HIS A 40 4.95 10.72 0.93
CA HIS A 40 5.74 10.10 1.98
C HIS A 40 6.86 11.01 2.51
N GLU A 41 7.18 12.11 1.83
CA GLU A 41 8.20 13.07 2.28
C GLU A 41 7.90 13.56 3.71
N GLY A 42 8.95 13.69 4.53
CA GLY A 42 8.84 14.06 5.95
C GLY A 42 8.40 12.94 6.90
N THR A 43 7.86 11.81 6.41
CA THR A 43 7.43 10.70 7.28
C THR A 43 8.57 9.78 7.74
N GLY A 44 9.69 9.78 7.00
CA GLY A 44 10.77 8.79 7.14
C GLY A 44 10.43 7.40 6.59
N ILE A 45 9.28 7.23 5.92
CA ILE A 45 8.89 6.01 5.22
C ILE A 45 9.22 6.18 3.74
N THR A 46 9.97 5.26 3.14
CA THR A 46 10.24 5.24 1.70
C THR A 46 9.24 4.34 0.97
N PRO A 47 8.92 4.57 -0.32
CA PRO A 47 8.12 3.63 -1.11
C PRO A 47 8.87 2.31 -1.33
N LEU A 48 8.12 1.24 -1.65
CA LEU A 48 8.71 -0.04 -2.04
C LEU A 48 8.78 -0.10 -3.57
N ALA A 49 9.99 -0.05 -4.14
CA ALA A 49 10.19 -0.34 -5.55
C ALA A 49 10.08 -1.86 -5.78
N PHE A 50 9.35 -2.26 -6.81
CA PHE A 50 9.27 -3.66 -7.24
C PHE A 50 9.10 -3.73 -8.76
N LYS A 51 9.58 -4.82 -9.37
CA LYS A 51 9.30 -5.14 -10.77
C LYS A 51 8.22 -6.20 -10.83
N ALA A 52 7.21 -6.00 -11.67
CA ALA A 52 6.18 -7.01 -11.88
C ALA A 52 6.80 -8.25 -12.58
N ARG A 53 6.42 -9.44 -12.11
CA ARG A 53 6.92 -10.71 -12.64
C ARG A 53 6.19 -11.15 -13.90
N ASP A 54 4.92 -10.79 -14.01
CA ASP A 54 4.02 -11.23 -15.07
C ASP A 54 3.13 -10.05 -15.47
N THR A 55 2.66 -10.04 -16.72
CA THR A 55 1.65 -9.09 -17.19
C THR A 55 0.25 -9.58 -16.82
N GLY A 56 -0.55 -8.74 -16.18
CA GLY A 56 -1.94 -9.07 -15.83
C GLY A 56 -2.45 -8.35 -14.59
N GLU A 57 -3.64 -8.75 -14.15
CA GLU A 57 -4.28 -8.19 -12.96
C GLU A 57 -3.63 -8.71 -11.67
N ALA A 58 -3.36 -7.79 -10.73
CA ALA A 58 -2.83 -8.11 -9.41
C ALA A 58 -3.52 -7.31 -8.32
N SER A 59 -3.81 -7.96 -7.20
CA SER A 59 -4.43 -7.32 -6.04
C SER A 59 -3.38 -6.73 -5.09
N LEU A 60 -3.30 -5.39 -5.02
CA LEU A 60 -2.32 -4.67 -4.21
C LEU A 60 -2.90 -4.16 -2.88
N CYS A 61 -2.04 -4.13 -1.87
CA CYS A 61 -2.44 -3.74 -0.51
C CYS A 61 -2.66 -2.22 -0.38
N ARG A 62 -3.80 -1.82 0.19
CA ARG A 62 -4.09 -0.43 0.59
C ARG A 62 -4.06 -0.20 2.11
N CYS A 63 -4.17 -1.25 2.93
CA CYS A 63 -4.18 -1.08 4.39
C CYS A 63 -2.77 -0.90 5.01
N LYS A 64 -1.73 -1.26 4.25
CA LYS A 64 -0.30 -1.14 4.61
C LYS A 64 0.17 -2.07 5.73
N GLN A 65 -0.64 -3.06 6.07
CA GLN A 65 -0.36 -4.09 7.09
C GLN A 65 -0.14 -5.49 6.49
N THR A 66 -0.05 -5.60 5.17
CA THR A 66 0.26 -6.88 4.50
C THR A 66 1.64 -7.39 4.91
N ARG A 67 1.76 -8.71 5.09
CA ARG A 67 3.05 -9.41 5.24
C ARG A 67 3.62 -9.87 3.90
N ASN A 68 2.88 -9.67 2.81
CA ASN A 68 3.26 -10.04 1.44
C ASN A 68 3.37 -8.81 0.53
N ALA A 69 3.95 -7.71 1.04
CA ALA A 69 4.05 -6.46 0.28
C ALA A 69 4.75 -6.69 -1.08
N PRO A 70 4.26 -6.05 -2.17
CA PRO A 70 3.19 -5.05 -2.24
C PRO A 70 1.76 -5.63 -2.31
N TYR A 71 1.63 -6.96 -2.38
CA TYR A 71 0.37 -7.66 -2.63
C TYR A 71 -0.52 -7.73 -1.39
N CYS A 72 -1.82 -7.87 -1.63
CA CYS A 72 -2.79 -8.16 -0.58
C CYS A 72 -2.61 -9.59 -0.07
N ASP A 73 -2.64 -9.78 1.25
CA ASP A 73 -2.62 -11.09 1.94
C ASP A 73 -3.89 -11.35 2.77
N GLY A 74 -4.93 -10.52 2.60
CA GLY A 74 -6.18 -10.59 3.35
C GLY A 74 -6.15 -9.96 4.74
N HIS A 75 -5.00 -9.49 5.25
CA HIS A 75 -4.94 -8.90 6.61
C HIS A 75 -5.86 -7.67 6.78
N HIS A 76 -6.23 -7.01 5.68
CA HIS A 76 -7.17 -5.90 5.69
C HIS A 76 -8.52 -6.24 6.33
N SER A 77 -8.97 -7.50 6.28
CA SER A 77 -10.24 -7.94 6.88
C SER A 77 -10.24 -7.91 8.41
N SER A 78 -9.06 -7.84 9.04
CA SER A 78 -8.91 -7.68 10.49
C SER A 78 -8.80 -6.23 10.93
N ILE A 79 -8.88 -5.27 10.00
CA ILE A 79 -8.77 -3.83 10.28
C ILE A 79 -10.17 -3.20 10.25
N PRO A 80 -10.65 -2.65 11.37
CA PRO A 80 -11.94 -1.97 11.43
C PRO A 80 -12.05 -0.79 10.46
N ASP A 81 -13.25 -0.55 9.90
CA ASP A 81 -13.53 0.57 8.99
C ASP A 81 -13.11 1.92 9.58
N GLU A 82 -13.28 2.10 10.88
CA GLU A 82 -12.91 3.31 11.62
C GLU A 82 -11.42 3.62 11.61
N MET A 83 -10.56 2.66 11.23
CA MET A 83 -9.12 2.87 11.11
C MET A 83 -8.72 3.46 9.75
N VAL A 84 -9.60 3.45 8.76
CA VAL A 84 -9.33 4.08 7.46
C VAL A 84 -9.03 5.57 7.67
N GLY A 85 -7.88 6.02 7.14
CA GLY A 85 -7.38 7.38 7.31
C GLY A 85 -6.61 7.63 8.62
N LYS A 86 -6.50 6.65 9.52
CA LYS A 86 -5.75 6.76 10.78
C LYS A 86 -4.41 6.04 10.73
N GLU A 87 -3.49 6.47 11.59
CA GLU A 87 -2.22 5.78 11.81
C GLU A 87 -2.42 4.39 12.45
N TYR A 88 -1.61 3.42 12.02
CA TYR A 88 -1.66 2.05 12.53
C TYR A 88 -0.24 1.54 12.88
N PRO A 89 -0.05 0.87 14.04
CA PRO A 89 -1.05 0.65 15.09
C PRO A 89 -1.46 1.97 15.78
N PRO A 90 -2.68 2.08 16.33
CA PRO A 90 -3.11 3.28 17.04
C PRO A 90 -2.17 3.63 18.21
N ASN A 91 -2.21 4.88 18.66
CA ASN A 91 -1.50 5.31 19.88
C ASN A 91 -2.22 4.81 21.12
#